data_AF-A0A316VK76-F1
#
_entry.id   AF-A0A316VK76-F1
#
_cell.length_a   1.000
_cell.length_b   1.000
_cell.length_c   1.000
_cell.angle_alpha   90.00
_cell.angle_beta   90.00
_cell.angle_gamma   90.00
#
_symmetry.space_group_name_H-M   'P 1'
#
loop_
_entity.id
_entity.type
_entity.pdbx_description
1 polymer ?
#
loop_
_entity_poly.entity_id
_entity_poly.type
_entity_poly.pdbx_seq_one_letter_code
_entity_poly.pdbx_strand_id
1 'polypeptide(L)'
;MASTSTAVDAAPTRTQLLFARAVILTMELWPAMRLAVSEQWGGVDSADKKQFLISHICDSYSEEPSASVQQEAIANSGSSSSASLQAPKVPDVDDLAETLEMYFEDEYESKIEDGSADWIAGRIVHLHKCIYAAFPPTQQSLENAEQEVNKLYEATVRLKGQKVEIQRTQQENGDEQDGSGDSSSDEEHDHSHNDNMDVDGEGSAQQQPRERPQPVVDEDGFTTVVKGRRR
;
A
#
# COMPACT_ATOMS: atom_id res chain seq x y z
N MET A 1 -25.57 37.88 9.23
CA MET A 1 -25.37 37.03 8.03
C MET A 1 -24.02 37.45 7.44
N ALA A 2 -22.92 36.71 7.46
CA ALA A 2 -22.63 35.32 7.75
C ALA A 2 -21.24 35.26 8.44
N SER A 3 -21.10 34.51 9.52
CA SER A 3 -19.79 34.21 10.12
C SER A 3 -19.27 32.94 9.45
N THR A 4 -18.53 33.08 8.36
CA THR A 4 -17.70 31.99 7.84
C THR A 4 -16.52 31.81 8.78
N SER A 5 -16.63 30.82 9.66
CA SER A 5 -15.56 30.42 10.56
C SER A 5 -14.45 29.79 9.72
N THR A 6 -13.47 30.60 9.31
CA THR A 6 -12.19 30.13 8.81
C THR A 6 -11.44 29.52 9.98
N ALA A 7 -11.58 28.21 10.18
CA ALA A 7 -10.68 27.46 11.03
C ALA A 7 -9.26 27.61 10.45
N VAL A 8 -8.41 28.20 11.28
CA VAL A 8 -7.12 28.76 10.93
C VAL A 8 -6.11 27.62 10.77
N ASP A 9 -5.34 27.69 9.69
CA ASP A 9 -4.10 26.98 9.33
C ASP A 9 -3.22 26.61 10.54
N ALA A 10 -3.57 25.53 11.25
CA ALA A 10 -2.75 24.94 12.30
C ALA A 10 -1.83 23.90 11.68
N ALA A 11 -0.52 23.99 11.95
CA ALA A 11 0.46 23.05 11.44
C ALA A 11 0.07 21.59 11.80
N PRO A 12 0.18 20.64 10.87
CA PRO A 12 -0.25 19.26 11.11
C PRO A 12 0.56 18.63 12.23
N THR A 13 -0.14 17.96 13.15
CA THR A 13 0.48 17.28 14.28
C THR A 13 1.26 16.05 13.81
N ARG A 14 2.35 15.66 14.50
CA ARG A 14 3.11 14.44 14.17
C ARG A 14 2.21 13.21 14.04
N THR A 15 1.23 13.08 14.92
CA THR A 15 0.21 12.02 14.91
C THR A 15 -0.61 12.01 13.61
N GLN A 16 -1.05 13.18 13.15
CA GLN A 16 -1.82 13.34 11.91
C GLN A 16 -0.97 12.99 10.68
N LEU A 17 0.31 13.42 10.65
CA LEU A 17 1.24 13.05 9.58
C LEU A 17 1.50 11.54 9.54
N LEU A 18 1.62 10.91 10.71
CA LEU A 18 1.82 9.46 10.83
C LEU A 18 0.59 8.70 10.35
N PHE A 19 -0.61 9.15 10.72
CA PHE A 19 -1.86 8.56 10.26
C PHE A 19 -2.05 8.73 8.75
N ALA A 20 -1.80 9.92 8.20
CA ALA A 20 -1.85 10.14 6.77
C ALA A 20 -0.90 9.20 6.00
N ARG A 21 0.33 9.03 6.50
CA ARG A 21 1.30 8.07 5.93
C ARG A 21 0.77 6.64 5.98
N ALA A 22 0.16 6.22 7.09
CA ALA A 22 -0.45 4.91 7.25
C ALA A 22 -1.56 4.65 6.21
N VAL A 23 -2.47 5.61 6.03
CA VAL A 23 -3.58 5.51 5.06
C VAL A 23 -3.05 5.45 3.62
N ILE A 24 -2.10 6.33 3.26
CA ILE A 24 -1.48 6.33 1.92
C ILE A 24 -0.87 4.96 1.61
N LEU A 25 -0.05 4.41 2.52
CA LEU A 25 0.62 3.13 2.30
C LEU A 25 -0.38 1.97 2.22
N THR A 26 -1.44 2.00 3.04
CA THR A 26 -2.49 0.98 2.99
C THR A 26 -3.20 0.99 1.63
N MET A 27 -3.54 2.18 1.11
CA MET A 27 -4.13 2.34 -0.23
C MET A 27 -3.17 1.92 -1.35
N GLU A 28 -1.86 2.15 -1.18
CA GLU A 28 -0.86 1.68 -2.13
C GLU A 28 -0.66 0.16 -2.14
N LEU A 29 -1.02 -0.54 -1.05
CA LEU A 29 -0.95 -2.00 -0.98
C LEU A 29 -2.23 -2.67 -1.48
N TRP A 30 -3.35 -1.94 -1.54
CA TRP A 30 -4.64 -2.48 -1.97
C TRP A 30 -4.67 -2.83 -3.46
N PRO A 31 -4.74 -4.11 -3.86
CA PRO A 31 -4.64 -4.49 -5.27
C PRO A 31 -5.75 -3.91 -6.15
N ALA A 32 -7.00 -3.89 -5.67
CA ALA A 32 -8.13 -3.34 -6.40
C ALA A 32 -7.92 -1.84 -6.73
N MET A 33 -7.49 -1.05 -5.74
CA MET A 33 -7.20 0.37 -5.91
C MET A 33 -6.04 0.62 -6.88
N ARG A 34 -4.96 -0.18 -6.79
CA ARG A 34 -3.83 -0.06 -7.72
C ARG A 34 -4.25 -0.35 -9.15
N LEU A 35 -5.03 -1.42 -9.35
CA LEU A 35 -5.51 -1.83 -10.66
C LEU A 35 -6.45 -0.78 -11.24
N ALA A 36 -7.39 -0.27 -10.44
CA ALA A 36 -8.33 0.76 -10.88
C ALA A 36 -7.61 2.05 -11.31
N VAL A 37 -6.55 2.44 -10.60
CA VAL A 37 -5.73 3.59 -10.98
C VAL A 37 -4.86 3.31 -12.21
N SER A 38 -4.28 2.12 -12.34
CA SER A 38 -3.43 1.79 -13.50
C SER A 38 -4.22 1.66 -14.80
N GLU A 39 -5.44 1.09 -14.71
CA GLU A 39 -6.34 0.89 -15.84
C GLU A 39 -7.30 2.06 -16.06
N GLN A 40 -7.17 3.14 -15.29
CA GLN A 40 -8.00 4.35 -15.38
C GLN A 40 -9.51 4.06 -15.31
N TRP A 41 -9.94 3.18 -14.40
CA TRP A 41 -11.37 2.88 -14.22
C TRP A 41 -12.17 4.13 -13.83
N GLY A 42 -11.57 5.09 -13.14
CA GLY A 42 -12.16 6.39 -12.84
C GLY A 42 -11.80 7.51 -13.83
N GLY A 43 -11.23 7.17 -14.98
CA GLY A 43 -10.74 8.12 -16.00
C GLY A 43 -9.33 8.66 -15.72
N VAL A 44 -8.97 9.75 -16.41
CA VAL A 44 -7.64 10.39 -16.27
C VAL A 44 -7.37 10.91 -14.85
N ASP A 45 -8.44 11.21 -14.12
CA ASP A 45 -8.39 11.71 -12.74
C ASP A 45 -8.35 10.58 -11.69
N SER A 46 -8.22 9.30 -12.09
CA SER A 46 -8.20 8.15 -11.17
C SER A 46 -7.18 8.31 -10.03
N ALA A 47 -6.00 8.84 -10.34
CA ALA A 47 -4.97 9.08 -9.32
C ALA A 47 -5.39 10.18 -8.32
N ASP A 48 -6.03 11.23 -8.81
CA ASP A 48 -6.50 12.36 -8.01
C ASP A 48 -7.70 11.96 -7.13
N LYS A 49 -8.60 11.12 -7.65
CA LYS A 49 -9.69 10.49 -6.90
C LYS A 49 -9.17 9.68 -5.72
N LYS A 50 -8.18 8.81 -5.93
CA LYS A 50 -7.52 8.09 -4.82
C LYS A 50 -6.96 9.07 -3.77
N GLN A 51 -6.30 10.14 -4.22
CA GLN A 51 -5.73 11.14 -3.31
C GLN A 51 -6.81 11.91 -2.53
N PHE A 52 -7.93 12.23 -3.18
CA PHE A 52 -9.09 12.83 -2.55
C PHE A 52 -9.67 11.91 -1.47
N LEU A 53 -9.86 10.62 -1.76
CA LEU A 53 -10.32 9.63 -0.78
C LEU A 53 -9.39 9.56 0.44
N ILE A 54 -8.08 9.53 0.20
CA ILE A 54 -7.07 9.53 1.28
C ILE A 54 -7.22 10.79 2.14
N SER A 55 -7.34 11.98 1.53
CA SER A 55 -7.56 13.24 2.26
C SER A 55 -8.83 13.18 3.09
N HIS A 56 -9.94 12.72 2.50
CA HIS A 56 -11.22 12.61 3.17
C HIS A 56 -11.17 11.67 4.40
N ILE A 57 -10.52 10.51 4.27
CA ILE A 57 -10.31 9.58 5.39
C ILE A 57 -9.43 10.23 6.46
N CYS A 58 -8.36 10.92 6.06
CA CYS A 58 -7.50 11.61 7.00
C CYS A 58 -8.30 12.68 7.77
N ASP A 59 -9.01 13.55 7.09
CA ASP A 59 -9.79 14.62 7.71
C ASP A 59 -10.86 14.07 8.65
N SER A 60 -11.57 13.02 8.24
CA SER A 60 -12.65 12.41 9.02
C SER A 60 -12.19 11.79 10.35
N TYR A 61 -10.95 11.28 10.39
CA TYR A 61 -10.45 10.53 11.55
C TYR A 61 -9.24 11.19 12.24
N SER A 62 -8.78 12.34 11.74
CA SER A 62 -7.71 13.15 12.35
C SER A 62 -8.22 14.26 13.27
N GLU A 63 -9.54 14.42 13.38
CA GLU A 63 -10.15 15.37 14.31
C GLU A 63 -9.88 14.94 15.75
N GLU A 64 -8.91 15.61 16.36
CA GLU A 64 -8.73 15.62 17.81
C GLU A 64 -10.06 16.07 18.45
N PRO A 65 -10.51 15.46 19.56
CA PRO A 65 -11.66 15.97 20.28
C PRO A 65 -11.33 17.37 20.78
N SER A 66 -11.77 18.38 20.03
CA SER A 66 -11.51 19.76 20.39
C SER A 66 -12.23 20.04 21.71
N ALA A 67 -11.45 20.11 22.78
CA ALA A 67 -11.91 20.58 24.07
C ALA A 67 -12.17 22.09 23.97
N SER A 68 -13.25 22.49 23.30
CA SER A 68 -13.75 23.87 23.28
C SER A 68 -14.98 24.00 24.19
N VAL A 69 -14.67 24.24 25.47
CA VAL A 69 -15.38 25.12 26.43
C VAL A 69 -16.90 24.93 26.59
N GLN A 70 -17.25 24.32 27.72
CA GLN A 70 -18.48 24.62 28.45
C GLN A 70 -18.51 26.11 28.85
N GLN A 71 -19.47 26.91 28.37
CA GLN A 71 -20.04 28.04 29.11
C GLN A 71 -21.45 28.36 28.57
N GLU A 72 -22.39 28.51 29.51
CA GLU A 72 -23.85 28.38 29.43
C GLU A 72 -24.60 29.56 28.74
N ALA A 73 -25.80 29.29 28.19
CA ALA A 73 -27.02 30.10 28.43
C ALA A 73 -28.30 29.55 27.72
N ILE A 74 -29.12 28.84 28.49
CA ILE A 74 -30.59 28.99 28.69
C ILE A 74 -31.51 29.37 27.49
N ALA A 75 -32.43 28.43 27.19
CA ALA A 75 -33.81 28.55 26.67
C ALA A 75 -34.09 29.13 25.27
N ASN A 76 -34.62 28.31 24.34
CA ASN A 76 -36.07 28.17 24.06
C ASN A 76 -36.36 27.53 22.68
N SER A 77 -37.34 26.62 22.68
CA SER A 77 -38.18 26.17 21.56
C SER A 77 -37.56 25.28 20.48
N GLY A 78 -38.22 24.13 20.31
CA GLY A 78 -37.74 22.98 19.56
C GLY A 78 -37.79 23.10 18.05
N SER A 79 -36.88 22.38 17.41
CA SER A 79 -37.21 21.52 16.27
C SER A 79 -36.08 20.52 16.05
N SER A 80 -36.46 19.32 15.63
CA SER A 80 -35.68 18.11 15.58
C SER A 80 -34.47 18.19 14.64
N SER A 81 -33.27 18.07 15.21
CA SER A 81 -32.09 17.48 14.56
C SER A 81 -31.11 17.11 15.66
N SER A 82 -31.06 15.82 15.99
CA SER A 82 -30.23 15.27 17.06
C SER A 82 -28.75 15.41 16.71
N ALA A 83 -28.18 16.59 16.98
CA ALA A 83 -26.75 16.77 17.11
C ALA A 83 -26.32 16.13 18.44
N SER A 84 -26.04 14.82 18.41
CA SER A 84 -25.41 14.12 19.52
C SER A 84 -23.93 14.51 19.58
N LEU A 85 -23.51 15.01 20.74
CA LEU A 85 -22.13 15.21 21.15
C LEU A 85 -21.30 13.95 20.81
N GLN A 86 -20.34 14.01 19.87
CA GLN A 86 -19.50 12.86 19.54
C GLN A 86 -18.06 13.07 20.04
N ALA A 87 -17.60 12.08 20.81
CA ALA A 87 -16.20 11.78 21.06
C ALA A 87 -15.41 11.68 19.72
N PRO A 88 -14.06 11.70 19.68
CA PRO A 88 -13.37 11.57 18.40
C PRO A 88 -13.90 10.31 17.72
N LYS A 89 -14.43 10.46 16.50
CA LYS A 89 -15.15 9.37 15.85
C LYS A 89 -14.15 8.27 15.59
N VAL A 90 -14.12 7.26 16.46
CA VAL A 90 -13.32 6.06 16.25
C VAL A 90 -13.85 5.48 14.93
N PRO A 91 -12.99 5.25 13.93
CA PRO A 91 -13.42 4.62 12.70
C PRO A 91 -14.01 3.27 13.07
N ASP A 92 -15.29 3.10 12.76
CA ASP A 92 -15.89 1.77 12.78
C ASP A 92 -15.47 1.05 11.51
N VAL A 93 -15.24 -0.26 11.63
CA VAL A 93 -14.74 -1.06 10.50
C VAL A 93 -15.82 -1.15 9.42
N ASP A 94 -17.07 -1.36 9.82
CA ASP A 94 -18.18 -1.56 8.90
C ASP A 94 -18.52 -0.23 8.18
N ASP A 95 -18.59 0.88 8.92
CA ASP A 95 -18.81 2.23 8.35
C ASP A 95 -17.72 2.59 7.33
N LEU A 96 -16.45 2.29 7.65
CA LEU A 96 -15.33 2.59 6.76
C LEU A 96 -15.33 1.67 5.54
N ALA A 97 -15.61 0.37 5.69
CA ALA A 97 -15.71 -0.55 4.57
C ALA A 97 -16.84 -0.12 3.61
N GLU A 98 -18.02 0.21 4.12
CA GLU A 98 -19.14 0.72 3.31
C GLU A 98 -18.76 2.00 2.59
N THR A 99 -18.04 2.92 3.25
CA THR A 99 -17.55 4.15 2.62
C THR A 99 -16.59 3.84 1.47
N LEU A 100 -15.68 2.88 1.66
CA LEU A 100 -14.72 2.47 0.64
C LEU A 100 -15.41 1.81 -0.55
N GLU A 101 -16.38 0.92 -0.31
CA GLU A 101 -17.14 0.23 -1.34
C GLU A 101 -18.02 1.19 -2.15
N MET A 102 -18.77 2.06 -1.47
CA MET A 102 -19.60 3.09 -2.11
C MET A 102 -18.74 4.02 -2.97
N TYR A 103 -17.62 4.51 -2.42
CA TYR A 103 -16.71 5.37 -3.18
C TYR A 103 -16.12 4.63 -4.40
N PHE A 104 -15.81 3.34 -4.26
CA PHE A 104 -15.24 2.58 -5.37
C PHE A 104 -16.27 2.32 -6.48
N GLU A 105 -17.52 2.03 -6.12
CA GLU A 105 -18.62 1.88 -7.07
C GLU A 105 -18.89 3.19 -7.82
N ASP A 106 -18.94 4.31 -7.12
CA ASP A 106 -19.28 5.61 -7.70
C ASP A 106 -18.14 6.18 -8.56
N GLU A 107 -16.89 6.09 -8.09
CA GLU A 107 -15.77 6.79 -8.72
C GLU A 107 -14.99 5.96 -9.73
N TYR A 108 -15.06 4.63 -9.61
CA TYR A 108 -14.37 3.68 -10.50
C TYR A 108 -15.33 2.74 -11.23
N GLU A 109 -16.65 2.97 -11.14
CA GLU A 109 -17.71 2.20 -11.85
C GLU A 109 -17.59 0.68 -11.68
N SER A 110 -17.06 0.24 -10.53
CA SER A 110 -16.71 -1.16 -10.28
C SER A 110 -17.13 -1.59 -8.88
N LYS A 111 -17.65 -2.81 -8.75
CA LYS A 111 -18.04 -3.38 -7.46
C LYS A 111 -16.92 -4.29 -6.96
N ILE A 112 -16.55 -4.11 -5.70
CA ILE A 112 -15.58 -4.98 -5.02
C ILE A 112 -16.36 -6.02 -4.23
N GLU A 113 -16.22 -7.29 -4.59
CA GLU A 113 -16.90 -8.42 -3.92
C GLU A 113 -15.91 -9.44 -3.32
N ASP A 114 -14.62 -9.08 -3.26
CA ASP A 114 -13.54 -9.96 -2.77
C ASP A 114 -13.27 -9.83 -1.26
N GLY A 115 -14.04 -8.98 -0.54
CA GLY A 115 -13.84 -8.70 0.89
C GLY A 115 -12.56 -7.93 1.20
N SER A 116 -11.84 -7.42 0.18
CA SER A 116 -10.62 -6.65 0.40
C SER A 116 -10.90 -5.29 1.03
N ALA A 117 -12.10 -4.71 0.80
CA ALA A 117 -12.53 -3.47 1.43
C ALA A 117 -12.60 -3.60 2.97
N ASP A 118 -13.19 -4.67 3.48
CA ASP A 118 -13.23 -4.99 4.92
C ASP A 118 -11.83 -5.09 5.54
N TRP A 119 -10.93 -5.79 4.85
CA TRP A 119 -9.56 -5.96 5.33
C TRP A 119 -8.80 -4.63 5.37
N ILE A 120 -8.97 -3.79 4.34
CA ILE A 120 -8.37 -2.46 4.27
C ILE A 120 -8.94 -1.54 5.35
N ALA A 121 -10.26 -1.54 5.54
CA ALA A 121 -10.92 -0.79 6.59
C ALA A 121 -10.40 -1.22 7.99
N GLY A 122 -10.37 -2.53 8.26
CA GLY A 122 -9.84 -3.07 9.50
C GLY A 122 -8.38 -2.69 9.74
N ARG A 123 -7.56 -2.66 8.68
CA ARG A 123 -6.16 -2.20 8.75
C ARG A 123 -6.07 -0.72 9.12
N ILE A 124 -6.85 0.15 8.46
CA ILE A 124 -6.86 1.60 8.76
C ILE A 124 -7.32 1.85 10.19
N VAL A 125 -8.37 1.17 10.64
CA VAL A 125 -8.91 1.27 12.02
C VAL A 125 -7.87 0.79 13.04
N HIS A 126 -7.16 -0.30 12.76
CA HIS A 126 -6.08 -0.78 13.62
C HIS A 126 -4.95 0.25 13.73
N LEU A 127 -4.51 0.82 12.61
CA LEU A 127 -3.46 1.85 12.59
C LEU A 127 -3.91 3.11 13.32
N HIS A 128 -5.16 3.53 13.14
CA HIS A 128 -5.76 4.64 13.89
C HIS A 128 -5.69 4.37 15.40
N LYS A 129 -6.15 3.21 15.85
CA LYS A 129 -6.07 2.81 17.26
C LYS A 129 -4.64 2.80 17.77
N CYS A 130 -3.67 2.28 17.02
CA CYS A 130 -2.26 2.26 17.43
C CYS A 130 -1.67 3.68 17.58
N ILE A 131 -2.09 4.60 16.71
CA ILE A 131 -1.59 5.98 16.67
C ILE A 131 -2.26 6.85 17.75
N TYR A 132 -3.56 6.66 17.97
CA TYR A 132 -4.40 7.47 18.88
C TYR A 132 -4.76 6.75 20.20
N ALA A 133 -4.17 5.58 20.50
CA ALA A 133 -4.47 4.78 21.71
C ALA A 133 -4.28 5.54 23.03
N ALA A 134 -3.34 6.49 23.08
CA ALA A 134 -3.02 7.28 24.26
C ALA A 134 -3.09 8.76 23.94
N PHE A 135 -3.95 9.49 24.65
CA PHE A 135 -4.00 10.95 24.60
C PHE A 135 -3.68 11.52 25.99
N PRO A 136 -2.54 12.21 26.19
CA PRO A 136 -1.52 12.59 25.22
C PRO A 136 -0.65 11.39 24.74
N PRO A 137 -0.09 11.46 23.52
CA PRO A 137 0.73 10.39 22.96
C PRO A 137 1.98 10.17 23.79
N THR A 138 2.16 8.95 24.29
CA THR A 138 3.41 8.54 24.95
C THR A 138 4.46 8.26 23.88
N GLN A 139 5.72 8.63 24.13
CA GLN A 139 6.82 8.43 23.18
C GLN A 139 6.94 6.98 22.68
N GLN A 140 6.71 6.01 23.56
CA GLN A 140 6.71 4.58 23.22
C GLN A 140 5.57 4.18 22.27
N SER A 141 4.37 4.77 22.42
CA SER A 141 3.23 4.49 21.53
C SER A 141 3.49 5.00 20.11
N LEU A 142 4.10 6.18 19.99
CA LEU A 142 4.48 6.75 18.70
C LEU A 142 5.55 5.92 18.01
N GLU A 143 6.56 5.44 18.74
CA GLU A 143 7.63 4.60 18.18
C GLU A 143 7.09 3.26 17.67
N ASN A 144 6.21 2.60 18.45
CA ASN A 144 5.56 1.37 18.01
C ASN A 144 4.71 1.59 16.74
N ALA A 145 3.94 2.69 16.69
CA ALA A 145 3.16 3.04 15.52
C ALA A 145 4.04 3.37 14.29
N GLU A 146 5.17 4.04 14.50
CA GLU A 146 6.16 4.31 13.44
C GLU A 146 6.77 3.03 12.88
N GLN A 147 7.06 2.03 13.73
CA GLN A 147 7.53 0.72 13.28
C GLN A 147 6.48 0.01 12.41
N GLU A 148 5.21 0.00 12.82
CA GLU A 148 4.12 -0.59 12.01
C GLU A 148 3.96 0.11 10.66
N VAL A 149 4.00 1.44 10.63
CA VAL A 149 3.95 2.21 9.38
C VAL A 149 5.20 1.97 8.51
N ASN A 150 6.38 1.79 9.11
CA ASN A 150 7.59 1.44 8.37
C ASN A 150 7.54 0.04 7.77
N LYS A 151 6.94 -0.95 8.44
CA LYS A 151 6.69 -2.27 7.84
C LYS A 151 5.82 -2.18 6.58
N LEU A 152 4.77 -1.35 6.61
CA LEU A 152 3.93 -1.10 5.43
C LEU A 152 4.73 -0.41 4.32
N TYR A 153 5.60 0.53 4.68
CA TYR A 153 6.49 1.18 3.71
C TYR A 153 7.46 0.19 3.07
N GLU A 154 8.06 -0.71 3.84
CA GLU A 154 8.90 -1.77 3.28
C GLU A 154 8.10 -2.69 2.35
N ALA A 155 6.86 -3.03 2.71
CA ALA A 155 5.98 -3.83 1.86
C ALA A 155 5.66 -3.10 0.53
N THR A 156 5.38 -1.79 0.55
CA THR A 156 5.13 -1.04 -0.69
C THR A 156 6.39 -0.92 -1.55
N VAL A 157 7.56 -0.75 -0.94
CA VAL A 157 8.85 -0.74 -1.64
C VAL A 157 9.14 -2.11 -2.27
N ARG A 158 8.92 -3.21 -1.53
CA ARG A 158 9.06 -4.58 -2.06
C ARG A 158 8.11 -4.81 -3.24
N LEU A 159 6.86 -4.36 -3.12
CA LEU A 159 5.85 -4.49 -4.18
C LEU A 159 6.20 -3.68 -5.45
N LYS A 160 6.83 -2.51 -5.30
CA LYS A 160 7.33 -1.68 -6.40
C LYS A 160 8.66 -2.20 -6.98
N GLY A 161 9.50 -2.82 -6.15
CA GLY A 161 10.81 -3.36 -6.50
C GLY A 161 10.78 -4.79 -7.06
N GLN A 162 9.72 -5.55 -6.81
CA GLN A 162 9.49 -6.88 -7.37
C GLN A 162 9.07 -6.75 -8.84
N LYS A 163 10.02 -6.34 -9.68
CA LYS A 163 9.92 -6.48 -11.14
C LYS A 163 10.04 -7.97 -11.44
N VAL A 164 8.92 -8.66 -11.57
CA VAL A 164 8.87 -10.08 -11.91
C VAL A 164 9.58 -10.29 -13.24
N GLU A 165 10.78 -10.84 -13.20
CA GLU A 165 11.45 -11.41 -14.36
C GLU A 165 10.69 -12.68 -14.73
N ILE A 166 9.62 -12.51 -15.52
CA ILE A 166 8.95 -13.62 -16.18
C ILE A 166 9.93 -14.13 -17.25
N GLN A 167 10.75 -15.13 -16.89
CA GLN A 167 11.32 -16.02 -17.89
C GLN A 167 10.14 -16.68 -18.60
N ARG A 168 9.81 -16.14 -19.77
CA ARG A 168 8.87 -16.73 -20.70
C ARG A 168 9.51 -18.02 -21.21
N THR A 169 9.36 -19.10 -20.46
CA THR A 169 9.67 -20.44 -20.94
C THR A 169 8.79 -20.68 -22.15
N GLN A 170 9.38 -20.61 -23.34
CA GLN A 170 8.76 -21.14 -24.55
C GLN A 170 8.65 -22.65 -24.32
N GLN A 171 7.49 -23.08 -23.84
CA GLN A 171 7.10 -24.48 -23.84
C GLN A 171 6.08 -24.66 -24.97
N GLU A 172 6.60 -24.81 -26.19
CA GLU A 172 5.90 -25.56 -27.23
C GLU A 172 5.99 -27.04 -26.87
N ASN A 173 4.93 -27.57 -26.26
CA ASN A 173 4.27 -28.83 -26.61
C ASN A 173 3.37 -29.24 -25.43
N GLY A 174 2.12 -29.53 -25.77
CA GLY A 174 1.08 -29.88 -24.82
C GLY A 174 1.33 -31.22 -24.14
N ASP A 175 0.89 -31.30 -22.89
CA ASP A 175 0.23 -32.45 -22.31
C ASP A 175 -0.52 -31.98 -21.05
N GLU A 176 -1.75 -32.46 -20.90
CA GLU A 176 -2.66 -32.17 -19.80
C GLU A 176 -2.19 -32.88 -18.52
N GLN A 177 -1.97 -32.16 -17.41
CA GLN A 177 -2.32 -32.66 -16.07
C GLN A 177 -2.11 -31.65 -14.94
N ASP A 178 -3.17 -31.55 -14.13
CA ASP A 178 -3.18 -31.52 -12.67
C ASP A 178 -2.56 -30.32 -11.94
N GLY A 179 -3.35 -29.80 -11.01
CA GLY A 179 -3.05 -28.60 -10.26
C GLY A 179 -2.33 -28.86 -8.95
N SER A 180 -1.84 -27.78 -8.38
CA SER A 180 -1.83 -27.56 -6.94
C SER A 180 -1.41 -26.11 -6.71
N GLY A 181 -2.31 -25.32 -6.13
CA GLY A 181 -1.91 -24.08 -5.50
C GLY A 181 -0.98 -24.42 -4.34
N ASP A 182 0.22 -23.85 -4.35
CA ASP A 182 1.11 -23.92 -3.19
C ASP A 182 1.32 -22.53 -2.63
N SER A 183 0.73 -22.34 -1.47
CA SER A 183 0.90 -21.22 -0.56
C SER A 183 2.11 -21.54 0.30
N SER A 184 3.23 -20.86 0.07
CA SER A 184 4.35 -20.92 1.01
C SER A 184 4.31 -19.72 1.94
N SER A 185 3.68 -19.99 3.08
CA SER A 185 3.96 -19.36 4.37
C SER A 185 5.34 -19.83 4.81
N ASP A 186 6.25 -18.93 5.19
CA ASP A 186 7.47 -19.32 5.90
C ASP A 186 7.73 -18.32 7.03
N GLU A 187 7.53 -18.82 8.26
CA GLU A 187 7.83 -18.15 9.50
C GLU A 187 9.26 -18.48 9.96
N GLU A 188 9.99 -17.40 10.27
CA GLU A 188 11.11 -17.21 11.19
C GLU A 188 11.89 -18.40 11.78
N HIS A 189 13.22 -18.40 11.57
CA HIS A 189 14.15 -18.75 12.65
C HIS A 189 15.50 -18.01 12.57
N ASP A 190 15.77 -17.21 13.60
CA ASP A 190 17.07 -16.68 14.02
C ASP A 190 17.97 -17.83 14.49
N HIS A 191 19.23 -17.86 14.06
CA HIS A 191 20.36 -18.16 14.95
C HIS A 191 21.66 -17.53 14.46
N SER A 192 22.10 -16.52 15.21
CA SER A 192 23.49 -16.10 15.35
C SER A 192 24.47 -17.26 15.61
N HIS A 193 25.50 -17.42 14.77
CA HIS A 193 26.85 -17.71 15.25
C HIS A 193 27.94 -17.29 14.26
N ASN A 194 28.88 -16.52 14.80
CA ASN A 194 30.17 -16.12 14.26
C ASN A 194 31.09 -17.37 14.13
N ASP A 195 31.89 -17.48 13.06
CA ASP A 195 33.31 -17.89 13.12
C ASP A 195 33.93 -18.10 11.73
N ASN A 196 34.65 -17.07 11.30
CA ASN A 196 36.00 -17.11 10.73
C ASN A 196 36.61 -18.50 10.38
N MET A 197 36.80 -18.79 9.09
CA MET A 197 37.94 -19.59 8.61
C MET A 197 38.48 -19.06 7.29
N ASP A 198 39.67 -18.51 7.41
CA ASP A 198 40.63 -18.11 6.40
C ASP A 198 41.27 -19.36 5.76
N VAL A 199 41.24 -19.46 4.42
CA VAL A 199 42.04 -20.42 3.65
C VAL A 199 42.51 -19.74 2.37
N ASP A 200 43.70 -19.15 2.45
CA ASP A 200 44.57 -18.86 1.31
C ASP A 200 44.93 -20.16 0.56
N GLY A 201 44.86 -20.12 -0.77
CA GLY A 201 45.24 -21.24 -1.63
C GLY A 201 45.34 -20.84 -3.10
N GLU A 202 46.52 -20.35 -3.49
CA GLU A 202 46.91 -20.05 -4.87
C GLU A 202 46.79 -21.25 -5.81
N GLY A 203 46.32 -21.05 -7.06
CA GLY A 203 46.62 -21.98 -8.14
C GLY A 203 45.67 -22.03 -9.34
N SER A 204 46.12 -21.42 -10.44
CA SER A 204 45.97 -21.89 -11.83
C SER A 204 44.70 -21.56 -12.64
N ALA A 205 44.87 -20.53 -13.48
CA ALA A 205 44.59 -20.49 -14.92
C ALA A 205 43.19 -20.89 -15.45
N GLN A 206 42.39 -19.88 -15.81
CA GLN A 206 41.28 -20.06 -16.76
C GLN A 206 41.03 -18.84 -17.65
N GLN A 207 41.53 -18.97 -18.89
CA GLN A 207 40.86 -18.69 -20.17
C GLN A 207 40.35 -17.27 -20.46
N GLN A 208 41.05 -16.61 -21.40
CA GLN A 208 40.59 -15.40 -22.09
C GLN A 208 39.25 -15.65 -22.83
N PRO A 209 38.31 -14.69 -22.85
CA PRO A 209 37.07 -14.80 -23.61
C PRO A 209 37.39 -14.79 -25.12
N ARG A 210 37.06 -15.86 -25.84
CA ARG A 210 37.09 -15.85 -27.31
C ARG A 210 35.86 -15.08 -27.81
N GLU A 211 36.10 -13.96 -28.49
CA GLU A 211 35.07 -13.15 -29.15
C GLU A 211 34.32 -13.98 -30.20
N ARG A 212 32.98 -13.92 -30.18
CA ARG A 212 32.11 -14.61 -31.14
C ARG A 212 32.18 -13.85 -32.49
N PRO A 213 32.41 -14.52 -33.64
CA PRO A 213 32.44 -13.85 -34.93
C PRO A 213 31.06 -13.24 -35.26
N GLN A 214 31.06 -12.01 -35.77
CA GLN A 214 29.83 -11.25 -36.04
C GLN A 214 28.98 -11.89 -37.16
N PRO A 215 27.64 -11.81 -37.06
CA PRO A 215 26.73 -12.37 -38.05
C PRO A 215 26.81 -11.60 -39.36
N VAL A 216 27.10 -12.30 -40.46
CA VAL A 216 27.00 -11.76 -41.82
C VAL A 216 25.51 -11.57 -42.14
N VAL A 217 25.13 -10.33 -42.46
CA VAL A 217 23.77 -9.95 -42.88
C VAL A 217 23.76 -9.88 -44.41
N ASP A 218 22.85 -10.61 -45.04
CA ASP A 218 22.68 -10.59 -46.49
C ASP A 218 22.00 -9.28 -46.96
N GLU A 219 22.03 -8.98 -48.27
CA GLU A 219 21.46 -7.74 -48.86
C GLU A 219 19.94 -7.56 -48.66
N ASP A 220 19.25 -8.57 -48.11
CA ASP A 220 17.83 -8.55 -47.76
C ASP A 220 17.57 -8.37 -46.24
N GLY A 221 18.62 -8.07 -45.45
CA GLY A 221 18.51 -7.72 -44.02
C GLY A 221 18.27 -8.88 -43.05
N PHE A 222 18.33 -10.12 -43.52
CA PHE A 222 18.21 -11.32 -42.69
C PHE A 222 19.59 -11.92 -42.33
N THR A 223 19.75 -12.35 -41.08
CA THR A 223 20.95 -13.08 -40.61
C THR A 223 20.84 -14.57 -40.95
N THR A 224 21.74 -15.08 -41.79
CA THR A 224 21.69 -16.48 -42.24
C THR A 224 22.15 -17.46 -41.15
N VAL A 225 21.30 -18.44 -40.82
CA VAL A 225 21.55 -19.42 -39.75
C VAL A 225 22.47 -20.54 -40.26
N VAL A 226 23.71 -20.58 -39.76
CA VAL A 226 24.65 -21.66 -40.10
C VAL A 226 24.29 -22.92 -39.30
N LYS A 227 23.88 -24.00 -39.98
CA LYS A 227 23.56 -25.29 -39.34
C LYS A 227 24.83 -25.91 -38.74
N GLY A 228 24.90 -25.99 -37.41
CA GLY A 228 25.98 -26.63 -36.66
C GLY A 228 26.00 -28.15 -36.85
N ARG A 229 27.14 -28.69 -37.28
CA ARG A 229 27.39 -30.13 -37.47
C ARG A 229 27.63 -30.80 -36.12
N ARG A 230 26.75 -31.74 -35.72
CA ARG A 230 26.92 -32.57 -34.52
C ARG A 230 28.21 -33.40 -34.58
N ARG A 231 29.00 -33.35 -33.52
CA ARG A 231 29.89 -34.41 -33.04
C ARG A 231 29.79 -34.46 -31.53
#